data_AF-A0A6J0BI78-F1
#
_entry.id   AF-A0A6J0BI78-F1
#
_cell.length_a   1.000
_cell.length_b   1.000
_cell.length_c   1.000
_cell.angle_alpha   90.00
_cell.angle_beta   90.00
_cell.angle_gamma   90.00
#
_symmetry.space_group_name_H-M   'P 1'
#
loop_
_entity.id
_entity.type
_entity.pdbx_description
1 polymer ?
#
loop_
_entity_poly.entity_id
_entity_poly.type
_entity_poly.pdbx_seq_one_letter_code
_entity_poly.pdbx_strand_id
1 'polypeptide(L)'
;MRKKLIGLMSTYDLLEHFTDTEDENILKRHKAMNDGSNYVSKDVFKNRKLNQLWAKAEFAGFTDEELAALKEEFLHHQEKVDEYMSLIADIDAGDTQTHKNSLSDKHENWNMLEQEEESNDVPGKNIDYLTKVNLMRDKHVKLKDGYDHLERLTAQGPNHKEFIEPKVQGLWRIAQEAKFNPDELMSLKEELRHYERRLLKLRHFHTSAALADGKRGKSEDFDNSTAEKNVKKHARIVEKLHLDLETKIMQKHVEL
;
A
#
# COMPACT_ATOMS: atom_id res chain seq x y z
N MET A 1 12.45 3.85 -36.38
CA MET A 1 13.43 2.81 -35.98
C MET A 1 13.85 2.98 -34.52
N ARG A 2 14.58 4.04 -34.13
CA ARG A 2 15.07 4.25 -32.76
C ARG A 2 14.00 4.17 -31.64
N LYS A 3 12.83 4.81 -31.83
CA LYS A 3 11.74 4.78 -30.83
C LYS A 3 11.15 3.37 -30.58
N LYS A 4 11.12 2.51 -31.61
CA LYS A 4 10.63 1.13 -31.48
C LYS A 4 11.64 0.26 -30.73
N LEU A 5 12.93 0.44 -31.02
CA LEU A 5 14.02 -0.26 -30.36
C LEU A 5 14.11 0.12 -28.86
N ILE A 6 14.02 1.41 -28.54
CA ILE A 6 14.00 1.89 -27.15
C ILE A 6 12.80 1.34 -26.38
N GLY A 7 11.62 1.31 -27.02
CA GLY A 7 10.43 0.71 -26.42
C GLY A 7 10.61 -0.78 -26.10
N LEU A 8 11.25 -1.53 -27.00
CA LEU A 8 11.54 -2.95 -26.80
C LEU A 8 12.62 -3.15 -25.71
N MET A 9 13.67 -2.33 -25.69
CA MET A 9 14.71 -2.39 -24.66
C MET A 9 14.18 -2.01 -23.27
N SER A 10 13.20 -1.10 -23.19
CA SER A 10 12.49 -0.78 -21.95
C SER A 10 11.58 -1.91 -21.47
N THR A 11 10.89 -2.63 -22.37
CA THR A 11 10.05 -3.77 -21.99
C THR A 11 10.85 -4.94 -21.40
N TYR A 12 12.12 -5.06 -21.78
CA TYR A 12 13.01 -6.15 -21.36
C TYR A 12 14.09 -5.71 -20.36
N ASP A 13 13.99 -4.50 -19.79
CA ASP A 13 14.90 -3.99 -18.76
C ASP A 13 16.37 -3.86 -19.19
N LEU A 14 16.65 -3.85 -20.50
CA LEU A 14 18.01 -3.67 -21.04
C LEU A 14 18.45 -2.20 -21.05
N LEU A 15 17.54 -1.27 -20.71
CA LEU A 15 17.81 0.16 -20.77
C LEU A 15 18.73 0.63 -19.62
N GLU A 16 18.76 -0.09 -18.48
CA GLU A 16 19.60 0.25 -17.33
C GLU A 16 21.11 0.15 -17.61
N HIS A 17 21.51 -0.58 -18.66
CA HIS A 17 22.91 -0.77 -19.04
C HIS A 17 23.48 0.32 -19.97
N PHE A 18 22.63 1.23 -20.46
CA PHE A 18 23.05 2.32 -21.34
C PHE A 18 22.97 3.65 -20.58
N THR A 19 24.11 4.06 -20.02
CA THR A 19 24.27 5.21 -19.11
C THR A 19 24.06 6.59 -19.76
N ASP A 20 23.68 6.66 -21.04
CA ASP A 20 23.70 7.90 -21.85
C ASP A 20 22.30 8.42 -22.26
N THR A 21 21.22 8.03 -21.59
CA THR A 21 19.89 8.61 -21.86
C THR A 21 19.19 9.04 -20.58
N GLU A 22 19.67 10.14 -19.97
CA GLU A 22 19.04 10.84 -18.84
C GLU A 22 17.80 11.68 -19.23
N ASP A 23 17.04 11.29 -20.25
CA ASP A 23 15.74 11.91 -20.53
C ASP A 23 14.68 11.26 -19.62
N GLU A 24 14.27 11.96 -18.55
CA GLU A 24 13.19 11.53 -17.63
C GLU A 24 11.88 11.14 -18.35
N ASN A 25 11.63 11.68 -19.54
CA ASN A 25 10.47 11.35 -20.38
C ASN A 25 10.56 9.96 -21.05
N ILE A 26 11.75 9.39 -21.19
CA ILE A 26 11.98 8.08 -21.81
C ILE A 26 11.97 6.96 -20.75
N LEU A 27 12.33 7.29 -19.51
CA LEU A 27 12.17 6.46 -18.32
C LEU A 27 10.69 6.33 -17.95
N LYS A 28 9.93 5.60 -18.77
CA LYS A 28 8.61 5.11 -18.35
C LYS A 28 8.82 4.20 -17.15
N ARG A 29 8.58 4.74 -15.95
CA ARG A 29 8.45 3.95 -14.72
C ARG A 29 7.52 2.79 -15.04
N HIS A 30 7.98 1.56 -14.83
CA HIS A 30 7.17 0.36 -15.04
C HIS A 30 5.86 0.53 -14.26
N LYS A 31 4.77 0.66 -15.02
CA LYS A 31 3.42 0.85 -14.50
C LYS A 31 2.87 -0.55 -14.22
N ALA A 32 2.62 -0.87 -12.97
CA ALA A 32 1.98 -2.13 -12.62
C ALA A 32 0.64 -2.21 -13.36
N MET A 33 0.41 -3.31 -14.10
CA MET A 33 -0.83 -3.58 -14.85
C MET A 33 -2.10 -3.63 -13.96
N ASN A 34 -1.96 -3.44 -12.65
CA ASN A 34 -3.06 -3.36 -11.67
C ASN A 34 -3.19 -1.97 -11.02
N ASP A 35 -2.49 -0.96 -11.57
CA ASP A 35 -2.61 0.43 -11.12
C ASP A 35 -3.89 1.02 -11.71
N GLY A 36 -5.04 0.64 -11.15
CA GLY A 36 -6.38 1.17 -11.45
C GLY A 36 -6.53 2.68 -11.19
N SER A 37 -5.43 3.40 -10.94
CA SER A 37 -5.36 4.85 -10.68
C SER A 37 -5.89 5.72 -11.83
N ASN A 38 -6.01 5.18 -13.05
CA ASN A 38 -6.48 5.92 -14.23
C ASN A 38 -7.90 5.54 -14.69
N TYR A 39 -8.56 4.57 -14.03
CA TYR A 39 -9.96 4.30 -14.28
C TYR A 39 -10.79 5.11 -13.27
N VAL A 40 -11.31 6.24 -13.72
CA VAL A 40 -12.33 6.98 -12.97
C VAL A 40 -13.65 6.28 -13.29
N SER A 41 -14.07 5.34 -12.45
CA SER A 41 -15.44 4.82 -12.52
C SER A 41 -16.41 6.01 -12.50
N LYS A 42 -17.52 5.87 -13.22
CA LYS A 42 -18.71 6.74 -13.11
C LYS A 42 -18.94 7.02 -11.63
N ASP A 43 -19.07 8.27 -11.20
CA ASP A 43 -19.18 8.62 -9.77
C ASP A 43 -20.41 7.93 -9.13
N VAL A 44 -20.22 6.72 -8.60
CA VAL A 44 -21.27 5.95 -7.92
C VAL A 44 -21.45 6.49 -6.51
N PHE A 45 -20.36 6.92 -5.88
CA PHE A 45 -20.33 7.48 -4.52
C PHE A 45 -19.93 8.95 -4.55
N LYS A 46 -20.35 9.70 -3.51
CA LYS A 46 -19.96 11.11 -3.35
C LYS A 46 -18.46 11.24 -3.03
N ASN A 47 -17.88 10.24 -2.37
CA ASN A 47 -16.47 10.25 -1.98
C ASN A 47 -15.55 9.71 -3.08
N ARG A 48 -14.58 10.54 -3.51
CA ARG A 48 -13.56 10.16 -4.50
C ARG A 48 -12.77 8.91 -4.12
N LYS A 49 -12.43 8.73 -2.83
CA LYS A 49 -11.67 7.58 -2.34
C LYS A 49 -12.50 6.29 -2.46
N LEU A 50 -13.80 6.35 -2.19
CA LEU A 50 -14.70 5.21 -2.41
C LEU A 50 -14.83 4.88 -3.90
N ASN A 51 -14.94 5.86 -4.79
CA ASN A 51 -14.95 5.61 -6.24
C ASN A 51 -13.65 4.93 -6.72
N GLN A 52 -12.49 5.30 -6.17
CA GLN A 52 -11.22 4.63 -6.48
C GLN A 52 -11.18 3.17 -5.99
N LEU A 53 -11.69 2.91 -4.79
CA LEU A 53 -11.76 1.54 -4.26
C LEU A 53 -12.78 0.70 -5.04
N TRP A 54 -13.90 1.30 -5.46
CA TRP A 54 -14.89 0.66 -6.31
C TRP A 54 -14.33 0.29 -7.69
N ALA A 55 -13.60 1.19 -8.33
CA ALA A 55 -12.86 0.93 -9.56
C ALA A 55 -11.91 -0.27 -9.44
N LYS A 56 -11.20 -0.37 -8.31
CA LYS A 56 -10.33 -1.51 -8.02
C LYS A 56 -11.14 -2.80 -7.84
N ALA A 57 -12.29 -2.73 -7.18
CA ALA A 57 -13.17 -3.87 -6.98
C ALA A 57 -13.72 -4.42 -8.31
N GLU A 58 -14.21 -3.54 -9.19
CA GLU A 58 -14.69 -3.93 -10.52
C GLU A 58 -13.60 -4.65 -11.32
N PHE A 59 -12.35 -4.21 -11.22
CA PHE A 59 -11.22 -4.86 -11.88
C PHE A 59 -10.73 -6.14 -11.17
N ALA A 60 -11.02 -6.29 -9.87
CA ALA A 60 -10.63 -7.44 -9.07
C ALA A 60 -11.44 -8.72 -9.39
N GLY A 61 -12.43 -8.64 -10.28
CA GLY A 61 -13.14 -9.81 -10.81
C GLY A 61 -14.02 -10.53 -9.79
N PHE A 62 -14.62 -9.78 -8.87
CA PHE A 62 -15.67 -10.31 -8.00
C PHE A 62 -16.85 -10.83 -8.81
N THR A 63 -17.55 -11.82 -8.26
CA THR A 63 -18.86 -12.23 -8.79
C THR A 63 -19.88 -11.11 -8.60
N ASP A 64 -20.96 -11.13 -9.38
CA ASP A 64 -21.99 -10.09 -9.30
C ASP A 64 -22.66 -10.03 -7.91
N GLU A 65 -22.78 -11.17 -7.23
CA GLU A 65 -23.32 -11.26 -5.86
C GLU A 65 -22.36 -10.63 -4.83
N GLU A 66 -21.07 -10.96 -4.91
CA GLU A 66 -20.03 -10.37 -4.04
C GLU A 66 -19.91 -8.86 -4.28
N LEU A 67 -20.01 -8.43 -5.53
CA LEU A 67 -19.97 -7.02 -5.90
C LEU A 67 -21.20 -6.25 -5.39
N ALA A 68 -22.37 -6.88 -5.36
CA ALA A 68 -23.58 -6.30 -4.77
C ALA A 68 -23.45 -6.14 -3.25
N ALA A 69 -22.94 -7.15 -2.55
CA ALA A 69 -22.67 -7.08 -1.11
C ALA A 69 -21.62 -6.00 -0.79
N LEU A 70 -20.52 -5.96 -1.55
CA LEU A 70 -19.49 -4.94 -1.40
C LEU A 70 -20.06 -3.54 -1.67
N LYS A 71 -20.95 -3.38 -2.64
CA LYS A 71 -21.61 -2.10 -2.90
C LYS A 71 -22.44 -1.64 -1.70
N GLU A 72 -23.14 -2.56 -1.04
CA GLU A 72 -23.89 -2.27 0.19
C GLU A 72 -22.94 -1.80 1.31
N GLU A 73 -21.81 -2.46 1.51
CA GLU A 73 -20.80 -2.03 2.49
C GLU A 73 -20.24 -0.63 2.18
N PHE A 74 -19.97 -0.33 0.90
CA PHE A 74 -19.50 0.98 0.46
C PHE A 74 -20.56 2.07 0.68
N LEU A 75 -21.84 1.78 0.44
CA LEU A 75 -22.95 2.69 0.73
C LEU A 75 -23.03 2.96 2.24
N HIS A 76 -22.93 1.92 3.06
CA HIS A 76 -22.96 2.05 4.51
C HIS A 76 -21.76 2.85 5.04
N HIS A 77 -20.60 2.73 4.38
CA HIS A 77 -19.45 3.56 4.68
C HIS A 77 -19.66 5.03 4.26
N GLN A 78 -20.28 5.28 3.11
CA GLN A 78 -20.66 6.63 2.67
C GLN A 78 -21.64 7.28 3.67
N GLU A 79 -22.61 6.54 4.20
CA GLU A 79 -23.51 7.02 5.26
C GLU A 79 -22.76 7.43 6.53
N LYS A 80 -21.77 6.62 6.96
CA LYS A 80 -20.91 6.94 8.11
C LYS A 80 -20.05 8.18 7.87
N VAL A 81 -19.56 8.39 6.64
CA VAL A 81 -18.85 9.61 6.26
C VAL A 81 -19.79 10.81 6.35
N ASP A 82 -21.00 10.70 5.79
CA ASP A 82 -21.98 11.78 5.77
C ASP A 82 -22.41 12.15 7.21
N GLU A 83 -22.61 11.16 8.09
CA GLU A 83 -22.87 11.36 9.52
C GLU A 83 -21.71 12.07 10.24
N TYR A 84 -20.47 11.66 9.96
CA TYR A 84 -19.28 12.31 10.50
C TYR A 84 -19.14 13.76 10.01
N MET A 85 -19.44 14.04 8.74
CA MET A 85 -19.44 15.40 8.20
C MET A 85 -20.55 16.26 8.80
N SER A 86 -21.74 15.69 9.05
CA SER A 86 -22.81 16.37 9.79
C SER A 86 -22.38 16.72 11.21
N LEU A 87 -21.74 15.78 11.92
CA LEU A 87 -21.24 16.02 13.28
C LEU A 87 -20.21 17.16 13.32
N ILE A 88 -19.32 17.23 12.32
CA ILE A 88 -18.38 18.35 12.18
C ILE A 88 -19.14 19.66 11.95
N ALA A 89 -20.11 19.67 11.03
CA ALA A 89 -20.90 20.85 10.72
C ALA A 89 -21.71 21.33 11.93
N ASP A 90 -22.28 20.43 12.73
CA ASP A 90 -23.04 20.75 13.93
C ASP A 90 -22.16 21.36 15.03
N ILE A 91 -20.92 20.87 15.17
CA ILE A 91 -19.93 21.42 16.10
C ILE A 91 -19.47 22.81 15.64
N ASP A 92 -19.17 22.98 14.35
CA ASP A 92 -18.71 24.25 13.77
C ASP A 92 -19.82 25.33 13.78
N ALA A 93 -21.08 24.93 13.51
CA ALA A 93 -22.24 25.82 13.58
C ALA A 93 -22.65 26.16 15.03
N GLY A 94 -22.42 25.25 15.98
CA GLY A 94 -22.70 25.47 17.40
C GLY A 94 -21.77 26.47 18.07
N ASP A 95 -20.59 26.74 17.50
CA ASP A 95 -19.51 27.49 18.13
C ASP A 95 -19.26 28.87 17.51
N THR A 96 -20.33 29.55 17.08
CA THR A 96 -20.27 30.90 16.46
C THR A 96 -19.66 32.01 17.35
N GLN A 97 -19.35 31.74 18.63
CA GLN A 97 -18.76 32.74 19.53
C GLN A 97 -17.31 32.48 19.97
N THR A 98 -16.71 31.31 19.76
CA THR A 98 -15.50 30.99 20.57
C THR A 98 -14.16 31.09 19.85
N HIS A 99 -14.06 31.00 18.52
CA HIS A 99 -12.72 30.97 17.88
C HIS A 99 -12.55 31.69 16.54
N LYS A 100 -12.98 32.96 16.42
CA LYS A 100 -12.58 33.79 15.27
C LYS A 100 -11.11 34.24 15.26
N ASN A 101 -10.29 33.84 16.25
CA ASN A 101 -8.90 34.27 16.34
C ASN A 101 -7.97 33.34 17.16
N SER A 102 -8.20 32.02 17.17
CA SER A 102 -7.32 31.08 17.86
C SER A 102 -6.48 30.28 16.87
N LEU A 103 -5.28 30.76 16.58
CA LEU A 103 -4.20 29.92 16.08
C LEU A 103 -3.65 29.14 17.28
N SER A 104 -4.33 28.07 17.64
CA SER A 104 -3.78 27.10 18.59
C SER A 104 -2.79 26.20 17.83
N ASP A 105 -1.56 26.70 17.65
CA ASP A 105 -0.38 25.87 17.40
C ASP A 105 -0.15 24.96 18.62
N LYS A 106 -0.95 23.89 18.73
CA LYS A 106 -0.81 22.86 19.77
C LYS A 106 -0.30 21.56 19.14
N HIS A 107 0.71 21.66 18.29
CA HIS A 107 1.46 20.48 17.87
C HIS A 107 2.42 19.99 18.96
N GLU A 108 2.74 20.83 19.96
CA GLU A 108 3.69 20.52 21.04
C GLU A 108 3.06 19.83 22.27
N ASN A 109 1.73 19.90 22.46
CA ASN A 109 1.06 19.41 23.68
C ASN A 109 0.64 17.94 23.66
N TRP A 110 0.95 17.17 22.61
CA TRP A 110 0.56 15.75 22.55
C TRP A 110 1.33 14.84 23.52
N ASN A 111 2.39 15.36 24.16
CA ASN A 111 3.25 14.60 25.09
C ASN A 111 3.29 15.15 26.53
N MET A 112 2.49 16.16 26.89
CA MET A 112 2.39 16.59 28.29
C MET A 112 1.30 15.78 29.01
N LEU A 113 1.73 14.92 29.92
CA LEU A 113 0.84 14.29 30.91
C LEU A 113 0.21 15.38 31.78
N GLU A 114 -1.09 15.55 31.57
CA GLU A 114 -2.14 15.97 32.51
C GLU A 114 -1.65 16.47 33.88
N GLN A 115 -1.19 17.71 33.93
CA GLN A 115 -0.91 18.40 35.18
C GLN A 115 -1.09 19.91 35.02
N GLU A 116 -2.26 20.33 34.56
CA GLU A 116 -2.70 21.73 34.68
C GLU A 116 -4.24 21.78 34.56
N GLU A 117 -4.91 21.19 35.56
CA GLU A 117 -6.24 21.68 35.95
C GLU A 117 -6.04 23.02 36.64
N GLU A 118 -6.14 24.14 35.91
CA GLU A 118 -6.49 25.39 36.56
C GLU A 118 -7.21 26.36 35.62
N SER A 119 -8.46 26.65 36.03
CA SER A 119 -9.19 27.89 35.77
C SER A 119 -9.69 28.15 34.34
N ASN A 120 -10.90 27.65 34.06
CA ASN A 120 -12.00 28.48 33.55
C ASN A 120 -13.31 27.68 33.57
N ASP A 121 -14.04 27.87 34.67
CA ASP A 121 -15.29 27.20 34.99
C ASP A 121 -16.45 27.80 34.19
N VAL A 122 -16.87 27.11 33.11
CA VAL A 122 -18.26 27.11 32.65
C VAL A 122 -18.77 25.67 32.76
N PRO A 123 -19.37 25.28 33.90
CA PRO A 123 -19.57 23.88 34.32
C PRO A 123 -20.69 23.13 33.57
N GLY A 124 -20.72 23.21 32.24
CA GLY A 124 -21.65 22.40 31.43
C GLY A 124 -21.38 22.44 29.93
N LYS A 125 -20.80 23.52 29.39
CA LYS A 125 -20.52 23.64 27.95
C LYS A 125 -19.20 22.96 27.54
N ASN A 126 -18.18 23.03 28.39
CA ASN A 126 -16.87 22.40 28.12
C ASN A 126 -16.93 20.86 28.13
N ILE A 127 -17.76 20.29 29.01
CA ILE A 127 -17.94 18.82 29.12
C ILE A 127 -18.63 18.28 27.86
N ASP A 128 -19.65 18.98 27.36
CA ASP A 128 -20.35 18.62 26.13
C ASP A 128 -19.43 18.75 24.90
N TYR A 129 -18.63 19.82 24.82
CA TYR A 129 -17.65 19.99 23.74
C TYR A 129 -16.56 18.91 23.77
N LEU A 130 -15.95 18.62 24.92
CA LEU A 130 -14.90 17.60 25.03
C LEU A 130 -15.46 16.20 24.70
N THR A 131 -16.69 15.91 25.12
CA THR A 131 -17.40 14.66 24.78
C THR A 131 -17.67 14.57 23.28
N LYS A 132 -18.11 15.67 22.65
CA LYS A 132 -18.30 15.76 21.19
C LYS A 132 -16.99 15.60 20.42
N VAL A 133 -15.90 16.20 20.89
CA VAL A 133 -14.55 16.05 20.29
C VAL A 133 -14.03 14.62 20.43
N ASN A 134 -14.24 13.98 21.58
CA ASN A 134 -13.88 12.57 21.77
C ASN A 134 -14.69 11.64 20.86
N LEU A 135 -16.00 11.90 20.73
CA LEU A 135 -16.86 11.19 19.78
C LEU A 135 -16.39 11.39 18.33
N MET A 136 -16.00 12.61 17.97
CA MET A 136 -15.43 12.91 16.65
C MET A 136 -14.14 12.13 16.40
N ARG A 137 -13.22 12.09 17.37
CA ARG A 137 -11.98 11.32 17.26
C ARG A 137 -12.26 9.84 17.08
N ASP A 138 -13.17 9.27 17.88
CA ASP A 138 -13.58 7.87 17.78
C ASP A 138 -14.21 7.55 16.42
N LYS A 139 -15.14 8.39 15.93
CA LYS A 139 -15.72 8.25 14.58
C LYS A 139 -14.67 8.38 13.48
N HIS A 140 -13.70 9.29 13.62
CA HIS A 140 -12.61 9.44 12.66
C HIS A 140 -11.73 8.19 12.57
N VAL A 141 -11.37 7.60 13.72
CA VAL A 141 -10.60 6.34 13.77
C VAL A 141 -11.40 5.21 13.14
N LYS A 142 -12.67 5.04 13.53
CA LYS A 142 -13.57 4.04 12.93
C LYS A 142 -13.72 4.20 11.42
N LEU A 143 -13.76 5.45 10.93
CA LEU A 143 -13.83 5.74 9.52
C LEU A 143 -12.55 5.34 8.80
N LYS A 144 -11.39 5.67 9.36
CA LYS A 144 -10.09 5.27 8.83
C LYS A 144 -9.97 3.75 8.77
N ASP A 145 -10.29 3.06 9.86
CA ASP A 145 -10.24 1.60 9.94
C ASP A 145 -11.21 0.96 8.94
N GLY A 146 -12.39 1.57 8.73
CA GLY A 146 -13.33 1.13 7.71
C GLY A 146 -12.79 1.28 6.28
N TYR A 147 -12.08 2.37 5.97
CA TYR A 147 -11.39 2.50 4.68
C TYR A 147 -10.31 1.45 4.49
N ASP A 148 -9.50 1.20 5.52
CA ASP A 148 -8.42 0.21 5.47
C ASP A 148 -8.99 -1.20 5.32
N HIS A 149 -10.16 -1.47 5.93
CA HIS A 149 -10.90 -2.72 5.75
C HIS A 149 -11.42 -2.89 4.32
N LEU A 150 -12.10 -1.89 3.76
CA LEU A 150 -12.57 -1.91 2.37
C LEU A 150 -11.39 -2.02 1.38
N GLU A 151 -10.28 -1.35 1.65
CA GLU A 151 -9.07 -1.48 0.83
C GLU A 151 -8.50 -2.91 0.88
N ARG A 152 -8.48 -3.54 2.05
CA ARG A 152 -8.06 -4.95 2.15
C ARG A 152 -9.02 -5.88 1.43
N LEU A 153 -10.33 -5.71 1.57
CA LEU A 153 -11.34 -6.52 0.89
C LEU A 153 -11.21 -6.39 -0.63
N THR A 154 -11.17 -5.17 -1.14
CA THR A 154 -11.01 -4.92 -2.58
C THR A 154 -9.69 -5.46 -3.13
N ALA A 155 -8.62 -5.42 -2.34
CA ALA A 155 -7.32 -5.99 -2.71
C ALA A 155 -7.30 -7.54 -2.66
N GLN A 156 -8.23 -8.18 -1.96
CA GLN A 156 -8.34 -9.64 -1.83
C GLN A 156 -9.26 -10.30 -2.87
N GLY A 157 -9.80 -9.53 -3.84
CA GLY A 157 -10.75 -10.06 -4.81
C GLY A 157 -10.22 -11.22 -5.66
N PRO A 158 -11.07 -11.99 -6.37
CA PRO A 158 -10.68 -13.24 -7.04
C PRO A 158 -9.49 -13.13 -8.01
N ASN A 159 -9.34 -11.99 -8.70
CA ASN A 159 -8.19 -11.69 -9.56
C ASN A 159 -7.01 -11.04 -8.81
N HIS A 160 -7.00 -11.07 -7.48
CA HIS A 160 -5.87 -10.59 -6.73
C HIS A 160 -4.66 -11.40 -7.15
N LYS A 161 -3.62 -10.68 -7.56
CA LYS A 161 -2.33 -11.29 -7.81
C LYS A 161 -1.87 -11.86 -6.48
N GLU A 162 -1.88 -13.19 -6.36
CA GLU A 162 -1.48 -13.85 -5.12
C GLU A 162 -0.14 -13.33 -4.63
N PHE A 163 0.78 -13.03 -5.57
CA PHE A 163 2.08 -12.42 -5.31
C PHE A 163 2.19 -11.07 -6.03
N ILE A 164 2.90 -10.10 -5.44
CA ILE A 164 3.20 -8.78 -6.01
C ILE A 164 4.38 -8.89 -7.00
N GLU A 165 5.36 -9.72 -6.65
CA GLU A 165 6.61 -9.88 -7.40
C GLU A 165 6.41 -10.74 -8.67
N PRO A 166 6.72 -10.23 -9.88
CA PRO A 166 6.51 -10.97 -11.13
C PRO A 166 7.26 -12.30 -11.22
N LYS A 167 8.45 -12.38 -10.61
CA LYS A 167 9.24 -13.63 -10.57
C LYS A 167 8.52 -14.73 -9.79
N VAL A 168 7.91 -14.36 -8.67
CA VAL A 168 7.15 -15.29 -7.81
C VAL A 168 5.86 -15.73 -8.50
N GLN A 169 5.19 -14.81 -9.20
CA GLN A 169 4.03 -15.13 -10.04
C GLN A 169 4.38 -16.13 -11.15
N GLY A 170 5.52 -15.95 -11.81
CA GLY A 170 6.01 -16.87 -12.84
C GLY A 170 6.19 -18.29 -12.30
N LEU A 171 6.88 -18.43 -11.16
CA LEU A 171 7.06 -19.71 -10.48
C LEU A 171 5.71 -20.32 -10.05
N TRP A 172 4.80 -19.51 -9.51
CA TRP A 172 3.48 -19.98 -9.10
C TRP A 172 2.65 -20.52 -10.25
N ARG A 173 2.68 -19.86 -11.42
CA ARG A 173 1.98 -20.35 -12.61
C ARG A 173 2.52 -21.70 -13.07
N ILE A 174 3.84 -21.87 -13.11
CA ILE A 174 4.49 -23.14 -13.47
C ILE A 174 4.14 -24.21 -12.42
N ALA A 175 4.08 -23.84 -11.14
CA ALA A 175 3.67 -24.73 -10.07
C ALA A 175 2.20 -25.17 -10.18
N GLN A 176 1.28 -24.30 -10.63
CA GLN A 176 -0.11 -24.68 -10.88
C GLN A 176 -0.25 -25.64 -12.07
N GLU A 177 0.59 -25.49 -13.10
CA GLU A 177 0.65 -26.41 -14.23
C GLU A 177 1.30 -27.76 -13.85
N ALA A 178 2.11 -27.78 -12.79
CA ALA A 178 2.68 -29.00 -12.25
C ALA A 178 1.65 -29.78 -11.40
N LYS A 179 1.66 -31.12 -11.46
CA LYS A 179 0.73 -31.98 -10.70
C LYS A 179 1.14 -32.14 -9.23
N PHE A 180 1.18 -31.06 -8.47
CA PHE A 180 1.37 -31.11 -7.01
C PHE A 180 0.12 -31.62 -6.30
N ASN A 181 0.30 -32.30 -5.17
CA ASN A 181 -0.80 -32.60 -4.26
C ASN A 181 -1.29 -31.27 -3.62
N PRO A 182 -2.59 -31.07 -3.32
CA PRO A 182 -3.09 -29.90 -2.59
C PRO A 182 -2.26 -29.51 -1.36
N ASP A 183 -1.83 -30.47 -0.55
CA ASP A 183 -1.02 -30.18 0.65
C ASP A 183 0.38 -29.66 0.30
N GLU A 184 1.00 -30.23 -0.74
CA GLU A 184 2.30 -29.79 -1.25
C GLU A 184 2.20 -28.41 -1.89
N LEU A 185 1.10 -28.13 -2.59
CA LEU A 185 0.82 -26.83 -3.20
C LEU A 185 0.63 -25.75 -2.13
N MET A 186 -0.07 -26.05 -1.03
CA MET A 186 -0.18 -25.15 0.12
C MET A 186 1.18 -24.89 0.77
N SER A 187 1.99 -25.94 0.96
CA SER A 187 3.35 -25.78 1.50
C SER A 187 4.23 -24.93 0.57
N LEU A 188 4.17 -25.17 -0.74
CA LEU A 188 4.89 -24.39 -1.74
C LEU A 188 4.43 -22.94 -1.77
N LYS A 189 3.12 -22.70 -1.59
CA LYS A 189 2.55 -21.36 -1.49
C LYS A 189 3.13 -20.58 -0.31
N GLU A 190 3.25 -21.19 0.87
CA GLU A 190 3.89 -20.53 2.03
C GLU A 190 5.39 -20.30 1.81
N GLU A 191 6.10 -21.24 1.16
CA GLU A 191 7.51 -21.05 0.78
C GLU A 191 7.69 -19.88 -0.20
N LEU A 192 6.81 -19.75 -1.21
CA LEU A 192 6.78 -18.62 -2.14
C LEU A 192 6.44 -17.30 -1.43
N ARG A 193 5.57 -17.32 -0.42
CA ARG A 193 5.29 -16.16 0.44
C ARG A 193 6.52 -15.73 1.23
N HIS A 194 7.27 -16.67 1.78
CA HIS A 194 8.53 -16.37 2.47
C HIS A 194 9.57 -15.79 1.50
N TYR A 195 9.68 -16.33 0.30
CA TYR A 195 10.55 -15.81 -0.76
C TYR A 195 10.17 -14.38 -1.16
N GLU A 196 8.88 -14.10 -1.37
CA GLU A 196 8.35 -12.76 -1.64
C GLU A 196 8.68 -11.76 -0.52
N ARG A 197 8.42 -12.12 0.74
CA ARG A 197 8.76 -11.26 1.90
C ARG A 197 10.26 -10.95 1.93
N ARG A 198 11.10 -11.91 1.54
CA ARG A 198 12.56 -11.73 1.50
C ARG A 198 13.00 -10.83 0.34
N LEU A 199 12.36 -10.93 -0.83
CA LEU A 199 12.56 -10.02 -1.97
C LEU A 199 12.20 -8.58 -1.62
N LEU A 200 11.02 -8.37 -1.02
CA LEU A 200 10.58 -7.04 -0.58
C LEU A 200 11.56 -6.44 0.45
N LYS A 201 12.05 -7.26 1.38
CA LYS A 201 13.07 -6.84 2.34
C LYS A 201 14.39 -6.46 1.67
N LEU A 202 14.83 -7.22 0.66
CA LEU A 202 16.03 -6.90 -0.12
C LEU A 202 15.87 -5.57 -0.85
N ARG A 203 14.72 -5.35 -1.51
CA ARG A 203 14.40 -4.07 -2.16
C ARG A 203 14.42 -2.91 -1.18
N HIS A 204 13.84 -3.08 0.01
CA HIS A 204 13.88 -2.06 1.06
C HIS A 204 15.31 -1.74 1.51
N PHE A 205 16.20 -2.73 1.60
CA PHE A 205 17.61 -2.50 1.88
C PHE A 205 18.31 -1.73 0.75
N HIS A 206 18.05 -2.06 -0.51
CA HIS A 206 18.58 -1.30 -1.65
C HIS A 206 18.10 0.15 -1.63
N THR A 207 16.81 0.41 -1.41
CA THR A 207 16.29 1.79 -1.32
C THR A 207 16.87 2.54 -0.14
N SER A 208 17.04 1.88 1.01
CA SER A 208 17.62 2.49 2.21
C SER A 208 19.10 2.81 2.03
N ALA A 209 19.85 1.93 1.36
CA ALA A 209 21.25 2.17 1.01
C ALA A 209 21.37 3.36 0.05
N ALA A 210 20.59 3.39 -1.04
CA ALA A 210 20.59 4.48 -2.00
C ALA A 210 20.22 5.85 -1.37
N LEU A 211 19.24 5.87 -0.45
CA LEU A 211 18.89 7.08 0.30
C LEU A 211 19.99 7.53 1.27
N ALA A 212 20.70 6.58 1.88
CA ALA A 212 21.85 6.89 2.73
C ALA A 212 23.01 7.48 1.91
N ASP A 213 23.27 6.94 0.73
CA ASP A 213 24.32 7.42 -0.17
C ASP A 213 23.98 8.82 -0.73
N GLY A 214 22.72 9.05 -1.09
CA GLY A 214 22.23 10.36 -1.53
C GLY A 214 22.34 11.46 -0.45
N LYS A 215 22.19 11.10 0.83
CA LYS A 215 22.37 12.02 1.97
C LYS A 215 23.83 12.26 2.34
N ARG A 216 24.74 11.32 2.02
CA ARG A 216 26.17 11.38 2.38
C ARG A 216 27.05 12.09 1.36
N GLY A 217 26.49 12.52 0.22
CA GLY A 217 27.13 13.43 -0.73
C GLY A 217 28.58 13.10 -1.10
N LYS A 218 28.81 12.20 -2.07
CA LYS A 218 30.09 11.95 -2.80
C LYS A 218 31.42 12.09 -2.02
N SER A 219 31.46 11.83 -0.72
CA SER A 219 32.70 11.79 0.04
C SER A 219 32.61 10.71 1.11
N GLU A 220 32.93 9.48 0.72
CA GLU A 220 33.88 8.62 1.44
C GLU A 220 33.96 7.28 0.71
N ASP A 221 35.17 6.98 0.24
CA ASP A 221 35.57 5.64 -0.20
C ASP A 221 35.38 4.65 0.96
N PHE A 222 34.22 4.02 1.01
CA PHE A 222 33.97 2.83 1.82
C PHE A 222 33.22 1.82 0.97
N ASP A 223 33.97 1.14 0.09
CA ASP A 223 33.65 -0.10 -0.64
C ASP A 223 33.28 -1.30 0.29
N ASN A 224 32.84 -0.98 1.52
CA ASN A 224 32.74 -1.87 2.65
C ASN A 224 31.73 -1.40 3.70
N SER A 225 30.83 -0.46 3.36
CA SER A 225 29.74 -0.03 4.23
C SER A 225 28.96 -1.26 4.73
N THR A 226 28.65 -1.31 6.03
CA THR A 226 27.89 -2.41 6.64
C THR A 226 26.55 -2.65 5.94
N ALA A 227 25.97 -1.59 5.35
CA ALA A 227 24.77 -1.66 4.52
C ALA A 227 24.98 -2.51 3.26
N GLU A 228 26.07 -2.30 2.52
CA GLU A 228 26.36 -3.02 1.28
C GLU A 228 26.65 -4.50 1.54
N LYS A 229 27.39 -4.81 2.62
CA LYS A 229 27.59 -6.21 3.06
C LYS A 229 26.27 -6.88 3.40
N ASN A 230 25.35 -6.18 4.06
CA ASN A 230 24.04 -6.71 4.39
C ASN A 230 23.19 -6.95 3.14
N VAL A 231 23.21 -6.01 2.19
CA VAL A 231 22.57 -6.19 0.87
C VAL A 231 23.11 -7.43 0.16
N LYS A 232 24.43 -7.58 0.04
CA LYS A 232 25.08 -8.76 -0.59
C LYS A 232 24.70 -10.07 0.11
N LYS A 233 24.65 -10.10 1.45
CA LYS A 233 24.21 -11.28 2.21
C LYS A 233 22.75 -11.62 1.93
N HIS A 234 21.86 -10.64 1.96
CA HIS A 234 20.45 -10.85 1.69
C HIS A 234 20.20 -11.28 0.24
N ALA A 235 20.94 -10.71 -0.72
CA ALA A 235 20.89 -11.07 -2.13
C ALA A 235 21.25 -12.56 -2.35
N ARG A 236 22.37 -13.03 -1.78
CA ARG A 236 22.77 -14.45 -1.88
C ARG A 236 21.74 -15.41 -1.29
N ILE A 237 21.11 -15.03 -0.16
CA ILE A 237 20.07 -15.86 0.46
C ILE A 237 18.83 -15.93 -0.44
N VAL A 238 18.42 -14.80 -1.02
CA VAL A 238 17.29 -14.73 -1.96
C VAL A 238 17.58 -15.54 -3.22
N GLU A 239 18.77 -15.42 -3.78
CA GLU A 239 19.20 -16.18 -4.96
C GLU A 239 19.22 -17.68 -4.70
N LYS A 240 19.76 -18.11 -3.55
CA LYS A 240 19.71 -19.52 -3.15
C LYS A 240 18.27 -20.03 -3.03
N LEU A 241 17.40 -19.29 -2.33
CA LEU A 241 15.99 -19.66 -2.21
C LEU A 241 15.29 -19.72 -3.58
N HIS A 242 15.63 -18.81 -4.50
CA HIS A 242 15.08 -18.82 -5.84
C HIS A 242 15.45 -20.10 -6.59
N LEU A 243 16.73 -20.47 -6.60
CA LEU A 243 17.21 -21.69 -7.23
C LEU A 243 16.60 -22.95 -6.58
N ASP A 244 16.50 -23.00 -5.25
CA ASP A 244 15.90 -24.13 -4.55
C ASP A 244 14.41 -24.29 -4.92
N LEU A 245 13.66 -23.19 -5.02
CA LEU A 245 12.24 -23.21 -5.44
C LEU A 245 12.07 -23.55 -6.92
N GLU A 246 12.88 -22.95 -7.79
CA GLU A 246 12.84 -23.21 -9.23
C GLU A 246 13.17 -24.68 -9.51
N THR A 247 14.22 -25.22 -8.91
CA THR A 247 14.59 -26.64 -9.09
C THR A 247 13.50 -27.58 -8.58
N LYS A 248 12.91 -27.31 -7.41
CA LYS A 248 11.79 -28.10 -6.86
C LYS A 248 10.57 -28.10 -7.79
N ILE A 249 10.21 -26.93 -8.33
CA ILE A 249 9.07 -26.79 -9.26
C ILE A 249 9.37 -27.48 -10.59
N MET A 250 10.56 -27.27 -11.16
CA MET A 250 10.95 -27.84 -12.45
C MET A 250 11.10 -29.36 -12.40
N GLN A 251 11.63 -29.93 -11.31
CA GLN A 251 11.71 -31.39 -11.14
C GLN A 251 10.32 -32.02 -11.23
N LYS A 252 9.34 -31.46 -10.54
CA LYS A 252 7.95 -31.96 -10.57
C LYS A 252 7.23 -31.70 -11.88
N HIS A 253 7.58 -30.62 -12.57
CA HIS A 253 7.03 -30.31 -13.89
C HIS A 253 7.61 -31.20 -15.00
N VAL A 254 8.88 -31.62 -14.90
CA VAL A 254 9.54 -32.52 -15.87
C VAL A 254 9.19 -34.00 -15.64
N GLU A 255 8.77 -34.37 -14.44
CA GLU A 255 8.20 -35.71 -14.14
C GLU A 255 6.81 -35.95 -14.79
N LEU A 256 6.30 -34.98 -15.58
CA LEU A 256 5.04 -35.06 -16.35
C LEU A 256 5.25 -35.59 -17.76
#